data_AF-Q72YS3-F1
#
_entry.id   AF-Q72YS3-F1
#
_cell.length_a   1.000
_cell.length_b   1.000
_cell.length_c   1.000
_cell.angle_alpha   90.00
_cell.angle_beta   90.00
_cell.angle_gamma   90.00
#
_symmetry.space_group_name_H-M   'P 1'
#
loop_
_entity.id
_entity.type
_entity.pdbx_description
1 polymer ?
#
loop_
_entity_poly.entity_id
_entity_poly.type
_entity_poly.pdbx_seq_one_letter_code
_entity_poly.pdbx_strand_id
1 'polypeptide(L)'
;MKSLEEILQYNEKFVEEKKYEEFVAGKFPNKKMVIISCMDTRLVELLPKAMNMRNGDVKIIKVAGAVISHPFGSIMRSILVAVYELGADEVCVVGHHDCGMAKIQASSTIEKMKERGITEEKLDMLRYSGIDLEQFLRGFSSVEESVEHSVSVLRNHPLLPEEVPVHGLVIDPDTGKLDLVVNGYEN
;
A
#
# COMPACT_ATOMS: atom_id res chain seq x y z
N MET A 1 22.17 14.48 -15.48
CA MET A 1 21.21 15.43 -14.88
C MET A 1 20.76 14.88 -13.54
N LYS A 2 20.18 15.70 -12.67
CA LYS A 2 19.50 15.19 -11.47
C LYS A 2 18.15 14.59 -11.89
N SER A 3 17.67 13.52 -11.24
CA SER A 3 16.41 12.84 -11.63
C SER A 3 15.21 13.78 -11.70
N LEU A 4 15.15 14.81 -10.86
CA LEU A 4 14.08 15.82 -10.90
C LEU A 4 14.08 16.61 -12.21
N GLU A 5 15.25 16.98 -12.74
CA GLU A 5 15.37 17.74 -13.98
C GLU A 5 14.89 16.90 -15.17
N GLU A 6 15.22 15.61 -15.19
CA GLU A 6 14.76 14.67 -16.21
C GLU A 6 13.23 14.51 -16.19
N ILE A 7 12.62 14.43 -14.99
CA ILE A 7 11.16 14.36 -14.83
C ILE A 7 10.50 15.63 -15.38
N LEU A 8 10.98 16.80 -14.99
CA LEU A 8 10.38 18.08 -15.41
C LEU A 8 10.51 18.28 -16.93
N GLN A 9 11.68 17.98 -17.49
CA GLN A 9 11.92 18.08 -18.93
C GLN A 9 11.06 17.10 -19.73
N TYR A 10 10.89 15.88 -19.25
CA TYR A 10 9.96 14.93 -19.88
C TYR A 10 8.51 15.40 -19.77
N ASN A 11 8.11 15.96 -18.62
CA ASN A 11 6.75 16.43 -18.37
C ASN A 11 6.35 17.58 -19.30
N GLU A 12 7.25 18.52 -19.59
CA GLU A 12 7.00 19.60 -20.57
C GLU A 12 6.57 19.01 -21.93
N LYS A 13 7.36 18.06 -22.46
CA LYS A 13 7.04 17.37 -23.72
C LYS A 13 5.74 16.56 -23.63
N PHE A 14 5.51 15.88 -22.51
CA PHE A 14 4.30 15.10 -22.27
C PHE A 14 3.03 15.96 -22.34
N VAL A 15 3.08 17.19 -21.82
CA VAL A 15 1.97 18.14 -21.85
C VAL A 15 1.83 18.79 -23.23
N GLU A 16 2.92 19.23 -23.85
CA GLU A 16 2.92 19.82 -25.20
C GLU A 16 2.34 18.86 -26.25
N GLU A 17 2.71 17.58 -26.17
CA GLU A 17 2.23 16.52 -27.06
C GLU A 17 0.85 15.97 -26.65
N LYS A 18 0.24 16.51 -25.59
CA LYS A 18 -1.06 16.08 -25.03
C LYS A 18 -1.17 14.58 -24.74
N LYS A 19 -0.05 13.95 -24.38
CA LYS A 19 -0.02 12.53 -24.00
C LYS A 19 -0.90 12.20 -22.79
N TYR A 20 -1.30 13.20 -21.98
CA TYR A 20 -2.24 13.01 -20.89
C TYR A 20 -3.66 12.64 -21.32
N GLU A 21 -4.05 12.86 -22.58
CA GLU A 21 -5.41 12.57 -23.07
C GLU A 21 -5.77 11.06 -22.96
N GLU A 22 -4.77 10.17 -23.05
CA GLU A 22 -4.98 8.72 -22.87
C GLU A 22 -5.30 8.32 -21.41
N PHE A 23 -5.08 9.22 -20.46
CA PHE A 23 -5.31 9.02 -19.02
C PHE A 23 -6.48 9.85 -18.47
N VAL A 24 -7.35 10.38 -19.33
CA VAL A 24 -8.53 11.11 -18.85
C VAL A 24 -9.48 10.14 -18.15
N ALA A 25 -9.78 10.41 -16.88
CA ALA A 25 -10.71 9.62 -16.06
C ALA A 25 -11.41 10.48 -15.01
N GLY A 26 -12.55 9.98 -14.50
CA GLY A 26 -13.27 10.61 -13.41
C GLY A 26 -12.56 10.46 -12.05
N LYS A 27 -12.90 11.34 -11.10
CA LYS A 27 -12.34 11.28 -9.74
C LYS A 27 -12.92 10.15 -8.87
N PHE A 28 -13.99 9.49 -9.30
CA PHE A 28 -14.63 8.39 -8.57
C PHE A 28 -14.25 7.04 -9.22
N PRO A 29 -14.01 5.98 -8.44
CA PRO A 29 -13.63 4.67 -8.95
C PRO A 29 -14.81 3.98 -9.65
N ASN A 30 -14.70 3.72 -10.96
CA ASN A 30 -15.78 3.09 -11.74
C ASN A 30 -16.18 1.71 -11.21
N LYS A 31 -15.22 0.95 -10.69
CA LYS A 31 -15.44 -0.37 -10.09
C LYS A 31 -15.63 -0.30 -8.58
N LYS A 32 -15.75 0.91 -8.02
CA LYS A 32 -16.04 1.15 -6.60
C LYS A 32 -15.12 0.42 -5.62
N MET A 33 -13.89 0.17 -6.01
CA MET A 33 -12.94 -0.58 -5.18
C MET A 33 -11.78 0.31 -4.72
N VAL A 34 -11.33 0.06 -3.49
CA VAL A 34 -10.02 0.52 -2.98
C VAL A 34 -9.07 -0.65 -2.79
N ILE A 35 -7.90 -0.56 -3.39
CA ILE A 35 -6.83 -1.56 -3.30
C ILE A 35 -5.72 -1.02 -2.42
N ILE A 36 -5.32 -1.80 -1.42
CA ILE A 36 -4.13 -1.57 -0.61
C ILE A 36 -3.08 -2.57 -1.08
N SER A 37 -1.92 -2.10 -1.50
CA SER A 37 -0.87 -2.99 -1.97
C SER A 37 0.53 -2.50 -1.59
N CYS A 38 1.54 -3.31 -1.91
CA CYS A 38 2.92 -2.97 -1.64
C CYS A 38 3.40 -1.83 -2.55
N MET A 39 4.32 -1.02 -2.02
CA MET A 39 5.10 -0.04 -2.79
C MET A 39 6.20 -0.67 -3.66
N ASP A 40 6.25 -2.00 -3.77
CA ASP A 40 7.20 -2.73 -4.62
C ASP A 40 7.14 -2.21 -6.06
N THR A 41 8.32 -1.95 -6.64
CA THR A 41 8.48 -1.36 -7.96
C THR A 41 7.95 -2.25 -9.07
N ARG A 42 7.93 -3.59 -8.88
CA ARG A 42 7.36 -4.56 -9.82
C ARG A 42 5.84 -4.39 -9.96
N LEU A 43 5.17 -3.85 -8.94
CA LEU A 43 3.72 -3.74 -8.87
C LEU A 43 3.15 -2.39 -9.33
N VAL A 44 3.96 -1.49 -9.90
CA VAL A 44 3.46 -0.18 -10.36
C VAL A 44 2.46 -0.36 -11.49
N GLU A 45 2.82 -1.15 -12.51
CA GLU A 45 1.93 -1.46 -13.63
C GLU A 45 1.35 -2.88 -13.58
N LEU A 46 2.11 -3.84 -13.02
CA LEU A 46 1.69 -5.25 -13.02
C LEU A 46 0.38 -5.44 -12.26
N LEU A 47 0.26 -4.87 -11.07
CA LEU A 47 -0.91 -5.03 -10.21
C LEU A 47 -2.21 -4.60 -10.90
N PRO A 48 -2.37 -3.34 -11.38
CA PRO A 48 -3.61 -2.95 -12.04
C PRO A 48 -3.88 -3.79 -13.29
N LYS A 49 -2.86 -4.12 -14.09
CA LYS A 49 -3.02 -4.96 -15.30
C LYS A 49 -3.49 -6.38 -14.96
N ALA A 50 -2.87 -7.03 -13.96
CA ALA A 50 -3.21 -8.38 -13.51
C ALA A 50 -4.63 -8.47 -12.92
N MET A 51 -5.07 -7.42 -12.22
CA MET A 51 -6.43 -7.31 -11.68
C MET A 51 -7.47 -6.81 -12.70
N ASN A 52 -7.08 -6.68 -13.98
CA ASN A 52 -7.94 -6.13 -15.05
C ASN A 52 -8.49 -4.73 -14.72
N MET A 53 -7.68 -3.89 -14.08
CA MET A 53 -8.00 -2.51 -13.73
C MET A 53 -7.38 -1.54 -14.72
N ARG A 54 -8.12 -0.48 -15.04
CA ARG A 54 -7.67 0.62 -15.89
C ARG A 54 -7.67 1.92 -15.11
N ASN A 55 -7.11 2.97 -15.71
CA ASN A 55 -7.11 4.29 -15.13
C ASN A 55 -8.56 4.77 -14.86
N GLY A 56 -8.84 5.20 -13.63
CA GLY A 56 -10.20 5.58 -13.18
C GLY A 56 -11.02 4.47 -12.53
N ASP A 57 -10.63 3.20 -12.62
CA ASP A 57 -11.46 2.10 -12.10
C ASP A 57 -11.42 1.98 -10.57
N VAL A 58 -10.27 2.29 -9.97
CA VAL A 58 -9.98 1.96 -8.56
C VAL A 58 -9.22 3.07 -7.87
N LYS A 59 -9.30 3.09 -6.53
CA LYS A 59 -8.34 3.81 -5.68
C LYS A 59 -7.23 2.86 -5.28
N ILE A 60 -5.97 3.29 -5.39
CA ILE A 60 -4.82 2.45 -5.02
C ILE A 60 -4.02 3.18 -3.94
N ILE A 61 -3.83 2.52 -2.80
CA ILE A 61 -2.97 2.94 -1.70
C ILE A 61 -1.76 2.01 -1.70
N LYS A 62 -0.56 2.55 -1.87
CA LYS A 62 0.68 1.77 -1.81
C LYS A 62 1.47 2.09 -0.55
N VAL A 63 1.82 1.06 0.21
CA VAL A 63 2.63 1.15 1.43
C VAL A 63 3.60 -0.02 1.53
N ALA A 64 4.66 0.09 2.32
CA ALA A 64 5.59 -1.01 2.53
C ALA A 64 4.84 -2.27 3.03
N GLY A 65 4.93 -3.36 2.26
CA GLY A 65 4.35 -4.66 2.62
C GLY A 65 2.83 -4.77 2.58
N ALA A 66 2.11 -3.74 2.10
CA ALA A 66 0.65 -3.67 2.19
C ALA A 66 0.10 -3.78 3.63
N VAL A 67 0.92 -3.45 4.63
CA VAL A 67 0.59 -3.64 6.05
C VAL A 67 -0.19 -2.46 6.60
N ILE A 68 -1.29 -2.75 7.30
CA ILE A 68 -2.06 -1.75 8.06
C ILE A 68 -1.56 -1.77 9.50
N SER A 69 -0.50 -1.00 9.77
CA SER A 69 0.21 -1.03 11.06
C SER A 69 -0.55 -0.40 12.24
N HIS A 70 -1.52 0.48 11.96
CA HIS A 70 -2.30 1.14 13.00
C HIS A 70 -3.76 1.31 12.56
N PRO A 71 -4.74 0.90 13.39
CA PRO A 71 -6.16 0.98 13.02
C PRO A 71 -6.61 2.42 12.76
N PHE A 72 -6.03 3.41 13.43
CA PHE A 72 -6.31 4.84 13.17
C PHE A 72 -5.21 5.55 12.37
N GLY A 73 -4.46 4.81 11.54
CA GLY A 73 -3.38 5.34 10.72
C GLY A 73 -3.85 6.02 9.42
N SER A 74 -2.88 6.55 8.66
CA SER A 74 -3.15 7.22 7.38
C SER A 74 -3.75 6.30 6.31
N ILE A 75 -3.42 5.01 6.34
CA ILE A 75 -3.99 4.00 5.44
C ILE A 75 -5.48 3.85 5.74
N MET A 76 -5.86 3.59 7.00
CA MET A 76 -7.27 3.49 7.38
C MET A 76 -8.02 4.76 7.04
N ARG A 77 -7.48 5.95 7.36
CA ARG A 77 -8.11 7.22 6.99
C ARG A 77 -8.38 7.31 5.50
N SER A 78 -7.44 6.88 4.66
CA SER A 78 -7.59 6.91 3.21
C SER A 78 -8.67 5.94 2.72
N ILE A 79 -8.81 4.76 3.36
CA ILE A 79 -9.86 3.78 3.07
C ILE A 79 -11.23 4.35 3.44
N LEU A 80 -11.37 4.91 4.65
CA LEU A 80 -12.62 5.52 5.09
C LEU A 80 -13.06 6.66 4.16
N VAL A 81 -12.12 7.52 3.74
CA VAL A 81 -12.41 8.57 2.74
C VAL A 81 -12.80 7.95 1.40
N ALA A 82 -12.15 6.86 0.96
CA ALA A 82 -12.52 6.19 -0.27
C ALA A 82 -13.97 5.67 -0.22
N VAL A 83 -14.37 5.09 0.91
CA VAL A 83 -15.71 4.56 1.14
C VAL A 83 -16.75 5.69 1.24
N TYR A 84 -16.58 6.60 2.19
CA TYR A 84 -17.60 7.59 2.51
C TYR A 84 -17.68 8.76 1.53
N GLU A 85 -16.56 9.21 0.97
CA GLU A 85 -16.51 10.43 0.15
C GLU A 85 -16.31 10.14 -1.34
N LEU A 86 -15.70 9.01 -1.68
CA LEU A 86 -15.30 8.69 -3.05
C LEU A 86 -16.05 7.49 -3.64
N GLY A 87 -17.05 6.94 -2.93
CA GLY A 87 -17.99 5.96 -3.48
C GLY A 87 -17.38 4.58 -3.72
N ALA A 88 -16.33 4.21 -2.97
CA ALA A 88 -15.90 2.83 -2.91
C ALA A 88 -16.86 2.00 -2.02
N ASP A 89 -17.19 0.79 -2.43
CA ASP A 89 -18.01 -0.17 -1.69
C ASP A 89 -17.27 -1.50 -1.42
N GLU A 90 -16.02 -1.64 -1.88
CA GLU A 90 -15.24 -2.88 -1.70
C GLU A 90 -13.75 -2.57 -1.44
N VAL A 91 -13.12 -3.36 -0.55
CA VAL A 91 -11.71 -3.20 -0.17
C VAL A 91 -10.92 -4.47 -0.48
N CYS A 92 -9.76 -4.32 -1.13
CA CYS A 92 -8.86 -5.44 -1.41
C CYS A 92 -7.45 -5.16 -0.89
N VAL A 93 -6.97 -6.00 0.04
CA VAL A 93 -5.57 -5.99 0.49
C VAL A 93 -4.78 -6.99 -0.36
N VAL A 94 -3.74 -6.50 -1.04
CA VAL A 94 -2.92 -7.28 -1.97
C VAL A 94 -1.46 -7.24 -1.55
N GLY A 95 -1.04 -8.26 -0.81
CA GLY A 95 0.37 -8.55 -0.55
C GLY A 95 1.05 -9.13 -1.78
N HIS A 96 2.35 -9.43 -1.70
CA HIS A 96 3.05 -10.12 -2.79
C HIS A 96 4.12 -11.08 -2.30
N HIS A 97 4.36 -12.13 -3.09
CA HIS A 97 5.46 -13.06 -2.90
C HIS A 97 6.81 -12.33 -2.97
N ASP A 98 7.81 -12.85 -2.25
CA ASP A 98 9.16 -12.25 -2.19
C ASP A 98 9.14 -10.76 -1.78
N CYS A 99 8.34 -10.43 -0.76
CA CYS A 99 8.29 -9.08 -0.23
C CYS A 99 9.56 -8.74 0.55
N GLY A 100 10.14 -7.57 0.26
CA GLY A 100 11.28 -7.05 1.01
C GLY A 100 10.99 -6.89 2.51
N MET A 101 9.75 -6.52 2.87
CA MET A 101 9.31 -6.43 4.27
C MET A 101 9.37 -7.78 5.00
N ALA A 102 9.26 -8.90 4.28
CA ALA A 102 9.37 -10.23 4.90
C ALA A 102 10.81 -10.55 5.37
N LYS A 103 11.79 -9.81 4.85
CA LYS A 103 13.23 -9.97 5.14
C LYS A 103 13.78 -8.86 6.04
N ILE A 104 12.96 -7.88 6.41
CA ILE A 104 13.41 -6.74 7.23
C ILE A 104 13.46 -7.14 8.70
N GLN A 105 14.62 -6.88 9.30
CA GLN A 105 14.79 -6.83 10.74
C GLN A 105 14.95 -5.37 11.15
N ALA A 106 14.22 -4.94 12.18
CA ALA A 106 14.24 -3.57 12.65
C ALA A 106 15.64 -3.12 13.08
N SER A 107 16.39 -3.98 13.78
CA SER A 107 17.81 -3.77 14.12
C SER A 107 18.68 -3.45 12.90
N SER A 108 18.56 -4.20 11.81
CA SER A 108 19.30 -3.95 10.56
C SER A 108 18.95 -2.59 9.95
N THR A 109 17.67 -2.18 10.02
CA THR A 109 17.24 -0.88 9.54
C THR A 109 17.79 0.25 10.42
N ILE A 110 17.79 0.08 11.74
CA ILE A 110 18.36 1.04 12.69
C ILE A 110 19.87 1.23 12.45
N GLU A 111 20.62 0.15 12.26
CA GLU A 111 22.07 0.26 11.98
C GLU A 111 22.33 0.99 10.65
N LYS A 112 21.55 0.71 9.60
CA LYS A 112 21.62 1.46 8.33
C LYS A 112 21.26 2.95 8.51
N MET A 113 20.36 3.29 9.43
CA MET A 113 20.07 4.70 9.75
C MET A 113 21.29 5.35 10.40
N LYS A 114 22.00 4.65 11.30
CA LYS A 114 23.23 5.15 11.94
C LYS A 114 24.36 5.37 10.95
N GLU A 115 24.58 4.44 10.02
CA GLU A 115 25.54 4.57 8.93
C GLU A 115 25.30 5.82 8.07
N ARG A 116 24.03 6.29 8.00
CA ARG A 116 23.62 7.49 7.26
C ARG A 116 23.54 8.74 8.14
N GLY A 117 24.07 8.70 9.35
CA GLY A 117 24.25 9.86 10.24
C GLY A 117 23.12 10.11 11.24
N ILE A 118 22.22 9.15 11.46
CA ILE A 118 21.30 9.21 12.61
C ILE A 118 22.07 8.85 13.88
N THR A 119 22.13 9.77 14.84
CA THR A 119 22.89 9.58 16.08
C THR A 119 22.12 8.72 17.08
N GLU A 120 22.84 8.02 17.97
CA GLU A 120 22.22 7.26 19.06
C GLU A 120 21.34 8.15 19.94
N GLU A 121 21.78 9.38 20.22
CA GLU A 121 21.01 10.37 20.98
C GLU A 121 19.61 10.62 20.40
N LYS A 122 19.46 10.64 19.06
CA LYS A 122 18.16 10.78 18.41
C LYS A 122 17.29 9.53 18.58
N LEU A 123 17.90 8.35 18.48
CA LEU A 123 17.20 7.07 18.68
C LEU A 123 16.72 6.95 20.13
N ASP A 124 17.57 7.30 21.09
CA ASP A 124 17.26 7.33 22.52
C ASP A 124 16.13 8.32 22.82
N MET A 125 16.18 9.53 22.26
CA MET A 125 15.09 10.52 22.41
C MET A 125 13.73 9.96 21.96
N LEU A 126 13.68 9.22 20.85
CA LEU A 126 12.45 8.58 20.38
C LEU A 126 11.98 7.48 21.34
N ARG A 127 12.90 6.63 21.82
CA ARG A 127 12.59 5.60 22.82
C ARG A 127 12.05 6.20 24.11
N TYR A 128 12.67 7.28 24.62
CA TYR A 128 12.18 8.02 25.79
C TYR A 128 10.82 8.68 25.58
N SER A 129 10.47 9.00 24.34
CA SER A 129 9.16 9.53 23.96
C SER A 129 8.09 8.43 23.81
N GLY A 130 8.41 7.18 24.15
CA GLY A 130 7.49 6.04 24.08
C GLY A 130 7.35 5.44 22.68
N ILE A 131 8.24 5.78 21.74
CA ILE A 131 8.22 5.21 20.39
C ILE A 131 9.00 3.89 20.40
N ASP A 132 8.27 2.79 20.21
CA ASP A 132 8.87 1.48 19.99
C ASP A 132 9.35 1.36 18.52
N LEU A 133 10.64 1.61 18.31
CA LEU A 133 11.26 1.53 16.99
C LEU A 133 11.30 0.10 16.44
N GLU A 134 11.40 -0.91 17.31
CA GLU A 134 11.41 -2.31 16.90
C GLU A 134 10.04 -2.70 16.35
N GLN A 135 8.97 -2.31 17.04
CA GLN A 135 7.60 -2.49 16.56
C GLN A 135 7.32 -1.67 15.30
N PHE A 136 7.74 -0.41 15.27
CA PHE A 136 7.50 0.50 14.15
C PHE A 136 8.14 0.01 12.84
N LEU A 137 9.32 -0.60 12.91
CA LEU A 137 10.07 -1.11 11.76
C LEU A 137 9.88 -2.61 11.55
N ARG A 138 8.98 -3.25 12.30
CA ARG A 138 8.78 -4.69 12.28
C ARG A 138 8.29 -5.14 10.90
N GLY A 139 9.00 -6.11 10.33
CA GLY A 139 8.55 -6.88 9.16
C GLY A 139 7.54 -7.97 9.51
N PHE A 140 7.31 -8.90 8.59
CA PHE A 140 6.46 -10.08 8.81
C PHE A 140 7.18 -11.35 8.35
N SER A 141 6.74 -12.52 8.80
CA SER A 141 7.32 -13.81 8.40
C SER A 141 6.58 -14.49 7.25
N SER A 142 5.25 -14.30 7.17
CA SER A 142 4.40 -14.79 6.08
C SER A 142 3.60 -13.63 5.51
N VAL A 143 3.56 -13.56 4.17
CA VAL A 143 2.78 -12.54 3.48
C VAL A 143 1.29 -12.83 3.63
N GLU A 144 0.90 -14.10 3.60
CA GLU A 144 -0.48 -14.57 3.80
C GLU A 144 -0.98 -14.15 5.18
N GLU A 145 -0.26 -14.48 6.25
CA GLU A 145 -0.62 -14.08 7.62
C GLU A 145 -0.69 -12.55 7.77
N SER A 146 0.22 -11.81 7.10
CA SER A 146 0.20 -10.34 7.11
C SER A 146 -1.02 -9.77 6.39
N VAL A 147 -1.44 -10.39 5.28
CA VAL A 147 -2.66 -10.01 4.54
C VAL A 147 -3.89 -10.34 5.40
N GLU A 148 -3.98 -11.54 5.97
CA GLU A 148 -5.06 -11.92 6.89
C GLU A 148 -5.19 -10.96 8.06
N HIS A 149 -4.06 -10.59 8.68
CA HIS A 149 -4.05 -9.63 9.78
C HIS A 149 -4.58 -8.26 9.33
N SER A 150 -4.12 -7.76 8.18
CA SER A 150 -4.57 -6.46 7.65
C SER A 150 -6.07 -6.48 7.29
N VAL A 151 -6.56 -7.58 6.70
CA VAL A 151 -7.99 -7.79 6.45
C VAL A 151 -8.78 -7.82 7.76
N SER A 152 -8.28 -8.51 8.78
CA SER A 152 -8.90 -8.56 10.11
C SER A 152 -8.98 -7.18 10.77
N VAL A 153 -7.91 -6.38 10.70
CA VAL A 153 -7.90 -5.00 11.22
C VAL A 153 -8.97 -4.14 10.53
N LEU A 154 -9.14 -4.29 9.22
CA LEU A 154 -10.15 -3.57 8.46
C LEU A 154 -11.57 -4.00 8.83
N ARG A 155 -11.85 -5.31 8.78
CA ARG A 155 -13.18 -5.86 9.08
C ARG A 155 -13.65 -5.51 10.49
N ASN A 156 -12.73 -5.49 11.46
CA ASN A 156 -13.05 -5.17 12.85
C ASN A 156 -12.96 -3.67 13.17
N HIS A 157 -12.73 -2.81 12.18
CA HIS A 157 -12.59 -1.37 12.43
C HIS A 157 -13.97 -0.74 12.68
N PRO A 158 -14.18 -0.02 13.80
CA PRO A 158 -15.50 0.48 14.20
C PRO A 158 -16.10 1.56 13.27
N LEU A 159 -15.31 2.07 12.34
CA LEU A 159 -15.75 3.06 11.34
C LEU A 159 -15.84 2.49 9.92
N LEU A 160 -15.50 1.22 9.69
CA LEU A 160 -15.74 0.60 8.39
C LEU A 160 -17.14 -0.06 8.43
N PRO A 161 -18.05 0.25 7.50
CA PRO A 161 -19.37 -0.39 7.47
C PRO A 161 -19.26 -1.91 7.29
N GLU A 162 -20.09 -2.68 8.01
CA GLU A 162 -20.07 -4.15 7.97
C GLU A 162 -20.41 -4.70 6.58
N GLU A 163 -21.19 -3.96 5.79
CA GLU A 163 -21.57 -4.33 4.44
C GLU A 163 -20.45 -4.17 3.40
N VAL A 164 -19.32 -3.52 3.75
CA VAL A 164 -18.18 -3.34 2.85
C VAL A 164 -17.30 -4.60 2.89
N PRO A 165 -17.32 -5.45 1.85
CA PRO A 165 -16.49 -6.64 1.83
C PRO A 165 -15.00 -6.28 1.78
N VAL A 166 -14.22 -7.05 2.54
CA VAL A 166 -12.76 -6.92 2.61
C VAL A 166 -12.10 -8.23 2.19
N HIS A 167 -11.35 -8.17 1.10
CA HIS A 167 -10.66 -9.30 0.48
C HIS A 167 -9.15 -9.27 0.79
N GLY A 168 -8.55 -10.45 0.85
CA GLY A 168 -7.11 -10.64 0.96
C GLY A 168 -6.58 -11.46 -0.19
N LEU A 169 -5.60 -10.92 -0.93
CA LEU A 169 -4.93 -11.57 -2.05
C LEU A 169 -3.40 -11.49 -1.88
N VAL A 170 -2.69 -12.42 -2.52
CA VAL A 170 -1.24 -12.34 -2.72
C VAL A 170 -0.95 -12.41 -4.21
N ILE A 171 -0.21 -11.42 -4.74
CA ILE A 171 0.23 -11.41 -6.13
C ILE A 171 1.66 -11.97 -6.25
N ASP A 172 1.89 -12.80 -7.27
CA ASP A 172 3.23 -13.14 -7.71
C ASP A 172 3.81 -11.96 -8.51
N PRO A 173 4.92 -11.34 -8.05
CA PRO A 173 5.47 -10.15 -8.70
C PRO A 173 6.16 -10.44 -10.05
N ASP A 174 6.42 -11.71 -10.38
CA ASP A 174 7.05 -12.12 -11.63
C ASP A 174 6.01 -12.52 -12.69
N THR A 175 4.90 -13.13 -12.26
CA THR A 175 3.87 -13.65 -13.19
C THR A 175 2.56 -12.86 -13.18
N GLY A 176 2.27 -12.10 -12.12
CA GLY A 176 0.99 -11.43 -11.91
C GLY A 176 -0.14 -12.36 -11.44
N LYS A 177 0.14 -13.64 -11.16
CA LYS A 177 -0.85 -14.58 -10.62
C LYS A 177 -1.36 -14.06 -9.26
N LEU A 178 -2.68 -14.13 -9.06
CA LEU A 178 -3.33 -13.80 -7.79
C LEU A 178 -3.74 -15.08 -7.06
N ASP A 179 -3.26 -15.23 -5.83
CA ASP A 179 -3.69 -16.26 -4.89
C ASP A 179 -4.69 -15.64 -3.90
N LEU A 180 -5.85 -16.28 -3.73
CA LEU A 180 -6.86 -15.85 -2.77
C LEU A 180 -6.47 -16.32 -1.36
N VAL A 181 -6.46 -15.39 -0.41
CA VAL A 181 -6.21 -15.67 1.02
C VAL A 181 -7.50 -15.53 1.81
N VAL A 182 -8.23 -14.42 1.62
CA VAL A 182 -9.49 -14.16 2.30
C VAL A 182 -10.55 -13.70 1.30
N ASN A 183 -11.68 -14.42 1.25
CA ASN A 183 -12.86 -13.98 0.50
C ASN A 183 -13.72 -13.04 1.37
N GLY A 184 -13.85 -11.77 0.96
CA GLY A 184 -14.73 -10.75 1.55
C GLY A 184 -16.21 -11.07 1.54
N TYR A 185 -16.65 -11.95 0.65
CA TYR A 185 -18.05 -12.31 0.47
C TYR A 185 -18.50 -13.50 1.31
N GLU A 186 -17.53 -14.28 1.80
CA GLU A 186 -17.78 -15.43 2.65
C GLU A 186 -17.52 -15.00 4.08
N ASN A 187 -18.59 -14.96 4.89
CA ASN A 187 -18.55 -14.54 6.29
C ASN A 187 -17.48 -15.28 7.09
#